data_AF-A0A974RX29-F1
#
_entry.id   AF-A0A974RX29-F1
#
_cell.length_a   1.000
_cell.length_b   1.000
_cell.length_c   1.000
_cell.angle_alpha   90.00
_cell.angle_beta   90.00
_cell.angle_gamma   90.00
#
_symmetry.space_group_name_H-M   'P 1'
#
loop_
_entity.id
_entity.type
_entity.pdbx_description
1 polymer ?
#
loop_
_entity_poly.entity_id
_entity_poly.type
_entity_poly.pdbx_seq_one_letter_code
_entity_poly.pdbx_strand_id
1 'polypeptide(L)'
;MSYVENWKQQGIISLWRYQYPDDIHYPNWHITADDIGCLSLMLLLKAFERDQAINRKTVTITAPNNEILSIPNNRVGVAKWIAPKEWHISFSKQSEKWEFSTGLEPATLTIGKNWLSEIRWAIDGIMTGESNSWVGINDGKEEVLWYWRYPKAKK
;
A
#
# COMPACT_ATOMS: atom_id res chain seq x y z
N MET A 1 -20.62 12.37 12.25
CA MET A 1 -20.14 11.06 11.74
C MET A 1 -18.92 11.32 10.89
N SER A 2 -17.82 10.63 11.15
CA SER A 2 -16.58 10.81 10.39
C SER A 2 -16.71 10.21 8.99
N TYR A 3 -16.10 10.84 7.98
CA TYR A 3 -16.05 10.27 6.64
C TYR A 3 -15.27 8.96 6.64
N VAL A 4 -14.19 8.91 7.42
CA VAL A 4 -13.38 7.71 7.61
C VAL A 4 -14.24 6.60 8.20
N GLU A 5 -14.99 6.83 9.29
CA GLU A 5 -15.85 5.81 9.90
C GLU A 5 -16.80 5.13 8.90
N ASN A 6 -17.42 5.92 8.01
CA ASN A 6 -18.36 5.45 7.00
C ASN A 6 -17.71 4.75 5.80
N TRP A 7 -16.39 4.88 5.62
CA TRP A 7 -15.69 4.18 4.57
C TRP A 7 -15.73 2.67 4.80
N LYS A 8 -16.02 1.94 3.72
CA LYS A 8 -16.00 0.49 3.65
C LYS A 8 -15.11 0.08 2.49
N GLN A 9 -14.21 -0.86 2.76
CA GLN A 9 -13.37 -1.43 1.72
C GLN A 9 -14.21 -2.08 0.62
N GLN A 10 -13.81 -1.84 -0.61
CA GLN A 10 -14.26 -2.55 -1.81
C GLN A 10 -13.04 -3.00 -2.62
N GLY A 11 -13.23 -4.01 -3.47
CA GLY A 11 -12.18 -4.53 -4.34
C GLY A 11 -11.09 -5.29 -3.62
N ILE A 12 -10.08 -5.69 -4.39
CA ILE A 12 -8.93 -6.47 -3.94
C ILE A 12 -7.77 -5.53 -3.68
N ILE A 13 -7.15 -5.66 -2.51
CA ILE A 13 -5.92 -4.97 -2.14
C ILE A 13 -4.94 -6.02 -1.66
N SER A 14 -3.76 -6.05 -2.26
CA SER A 14 -2.66 -6.95 -1.89
C SER A 14 -1.49 -6.15 -1.35
N LEU A 15 -0.95 -6.61 -0.23
CA LEU A 15 0.21 -6.03 0.44
C LEU A 15 1.17 -7.18 0.80
N TRP A 16 2.46 -7.03 0.50
CA TRP A 16 3.47 -8.05 0.84
C TRP A 16 4.85 -7.45 1.07
N ARG A 17 5.76 -8.26 1.63
CA ARG A 17 7.21 -8.01 1.64
C ARG A 17 7.93 -9.23 1.11
N TYR A 18 9.07 -9.03 0.47
CA TYR A 18 10.01 -10.13 0.23
C TYR A 18 10.73 -10.51 1.53
N GLN A 19 11.11 -11.77 1.66
CA GLN A 19 11.91 -12.26 2.79
C GLN A 19 13.38 -12.24 2.42
N TYR A 20 14.25 -11.93 3.38
CA TYR A 20 15.69 -12.06 3.20
C TYR A 20 16.08 -13.46 2.67
N PRO A 21 17.00 -13.56 1.68
CA PRO A 21 17.76 -12.47 1.05
C PRO A 21 17.10 -11.86 -0.20
N ASP A 22 15.82 -12.14 -0.44
CA ASP A 22 15.12 -11.74 -1.67
C ASP A 22 14.65 -10.28 -1.65
N ASP A 23 14.77 -9.61 -0.50
CA ASP A 23 14.43 -8.20 -0.26
C ASP A 23 15.55 -7.21 -0.60
N ILE A 24 16.79 -7.66 -0.82
CA ILE A 24 17.96 -6.77 -1.02
C ILE A 24 17.75 -5.69 -2.11
N HIS A 25 17.05 -6.02 -3.20
CA HIS A 25 16.77 -5.07 -4.29
C HIS A 25 15.38 -4.44 -4.20
N TYR A 26 14.52 -5.02 -3.38
CA TYR A 26 13.12 -4.67 -3.23
C TYR A 26 12.75 -4.76 -1.75
N PRO A 27 13.37 -3.92 -0.90
CA PRO A 27 13.10 -3.96 0.52
C PRO A 27 11.71 -3.38 0.78
N ASN A 28 11.10 -3.77 1.90
CA ASN A 28 9.86 -3.20 2.42
C ASN A 28 8.58 -3.71 1.80
N TRP A 29 7.58 -2.84 1.84
CA TRP A 29 6.20 -3.15 1.56
C TRP A 29 5.93 -2.91 0.08
N HIS A 30 5.17 -3.81 -0.50
CA HIS A 30 4.74 -3.79 -1.88
C HIS A 30 3.23 -3.83 -1.90
N ILE A 31 2.61 -2.96 -2.68
CA ILE A 31 1.16 -2.89 -2.82
C ILE A 31 0.75 -3.00 -4.29
N THR A 32 -0.39 -3.66 -4.48
CA THR A 32 -1.21 -3.51 -5.67
C THR A 32 -2.69 -3.61 -5.29
N ALA A 33 -3.59 -3.18 -6.16
CA ALA A 33 -5.02 -3.33 -5.99
C ALA A 33 -5.71 -3.38 -7.35
N ASP A 34 -6.85 -4.06 -7.44
CA ASP A 34 -7.69 -3.96 -8.65
C ASP A 34 -8.28 -2.55 -8.78
N ASP A 35 -8.93 -2.23 -9.90
CA ASP A 35 -9.46 -0.89 -10.15
C ASP A 35 -10.44 -0.45 -9.03
N ILE A 36 -11.27 -1.38 -8.54
CA ILE A 36 -12.23 -1.12 -7.45
C ILE A 36 -11.48 -0.86 -6.14
N GLY A 37 -10.43 -1.63 -5.85
CA GLY A 37 -9.57 -1.49 -4.68
C GLY A 37 -8.78 -0.18 -4.68
N CYS A 38 -8.29 0.25 -5.84
CA CYS A 38 -7.64 1.54 -6.02
C CYS A 38 -8.62 2.69 -5.71
N LEU A 39 -9.81 2.66 -6.30
CA LEU A 39 -10.86 3.67 -6.03
C LEU A 39 -11.27 3.67 -4.55
N SER A 40 -11.41 2.50 -3.95
CA SER A 40 -11.68 2.32 -2.52
C SER A 40 -10.60 2.98 -1.65
N LEU A 41 -9.31 2.74 -1.93
CA LEU A 41 -8.20 3.39 -1.22
C LEU A 41 -8.17 4.90 -1.43
N MET A 42 -8.41 5.39 -2.66
CA MET A 42 -8.49 6.83 -2.92
C MET A 42 -9.60 7.51 -2.11
N LEU A 43 -10.76 6.85 -1.96
CA LEU A 43 -11.85 7.34 -1.13
C LEU A 43 -11.46 7.39 0.36
N LEU A 44 -10.71 6.41 0.86
CA LEU A 44 -10.16 6.44 2.22
C LEU A 44 -9.22 7.63 2.42
N LEU A 45 -8.30 7.89 1.49
CA LEU A 45 -7.39 9.04 1.57
C LEU A 45 -8.12 10.38 1.53
N LYS A 46 -9.15 10.50 0.68
CA LYS A 46 -10.04 11.68 0.67
C LYS A 46 -10.81 11.83 1.98
N ALA A 47 -11.21 10.73 2.62
CA ALA A 47 -11.88 10.76 3.90
C ALA A 47 -10.95 11.27 5.02
N PHE A 48 -9.70 10.80 5.06
CA PHE A 48 -8.68 11.35 5.99
C PHE A 48 -8.48 12.85 5.78
N GLU A 49 -8.37 13.27 4.51
CA GLU A 49 -8.22 14.68 4.15
C GLU A 49 -9.43 15.54 4.56
N ARG A 50 -10.65 14.99 4.52
CA ARG A 50 -11.85 15.72 4.96
C ARG A 50 -11.99 15.80 6.47
N ASP A 51 -11.72 14.70 7.17
CA ASP A 51 -11.88 14.65 8.62
C ASP A 51 -10.81 15.47 9.35
N GLN A 52 -9.58 15.55 8.82
CA GLN A 52 -8.43 16.26 9.43
C GLN A 52 -8.20 15.88 10.92
N ALA A 53 -8.65 14.69 11.32
CA ALA A 53 -8.59 14.19 12.69
C ALA A 53 -7.77 12.90 12.76
N ILE A 54 -7.18 12.63 13.93
CA ILE A 54 -6.46 11.39 14.18
C ILE A 54 -7.46 10.25 14.07
N ASN A 55 -7.31 9.43 13.04
CA ASN A 55 -8.22 8.35 12.70
C ASN A 55 -7.42 7.16 12.17
N ARG A 56 -8.00 5.96 12.26
CA ARG A 56 -7.41 4.74 11.73
C ARG A 56 -8.45 3.90 11.03
N LYS A 57 -8.04 3.24 9.95
CA LYS A 57 -8.82 2.19 9.29
C LYS A 57 -8.02 0.92 9.09
N THR A 58 -8.75 -0.18 9.21
CA THR A 58 -8.28 -1.51 8.86
C THR A 58 -8.68 -1.81 7.44
N VAL A 59 -7.69 -2.21 6.64
CA VAL A 59 -7.83 -2.75 5.31
C VAL A 59 -7.55 -4.24 5.40
N THR A 60 -8.49 -5.07 4.96
CA THR A 60 -8.28 -6.50 4.79
C THR A 60 -7.40 -6.74 3.58
N ILE A 61 -6.34 -7.52 3.76
CA ILE A 61 -5.37 -7.82 2.71
C ILE A 61 -5.68 -9.17 2.08
N THR A 62 -5.69 -9.19 0.75
CA THR A 62 -5.68 -10.42 -0.04
C THR A 62 -4.23 -10.77 -0.37
N ALA A 63 -3.77 -11.95 0.03
CA ALA A 63 -2.41 -12.39 -0.29
C ALA A 63 -2.18 -12.37 -1.82
N PRO A 64 -1.02 -11.89 -2.30
CA PRO A 64 -0.75 -11.82 -3.73
C PRO A 64 -0.69 -13.23 -4.34
N ASN A 65 -1.25 -13.39 -5.53
CA ASN A 65 -1.15 -14.62 -6.32
C ASN A 65 0.06 -14.56 -7.27
N ASN A 66 0.31 -15.65 -8.01
CA ASN A 66 1.43 -15.72 -8.94
C ASN A 66 1.37 -14.68 -10.07
N GLU A 67 0.18 -14.27 -10.50
CA GLU A 67 0.04 -13.24 -11.53
C GLU A 67 0.51 -11.88 -11.00
N ILE A 68 0.12 -11.51 -9.78
CA ILE A 68 0.58 -10.30 -9.10
C ILE A 68 2.10 -10.32 -8.93
N LEU A 69 2.66 -11.43 -8.43
CA LEU A 69 4.09 -11.55 -8.15
C LEU A 69 4.95 -11.59 -9.42
N SER A 70 4.38 -11.99 -10.56
CA SER A 70 5.07 -11.95 -11.86
C SER A 70 5.30 -10.52 -12.38
N ILE A 71 4.60 -9.52 -11.84
CA ILE A 71 4.75 -8.10 -12.24
C ILE A 71 6.09 -7.52 -11.77
N PRO A 72 6.43 -7.51 -10.46
CA PRO A 72 7.76 -7.15 -10.03
C PRO A 72 8.80 -8.16 -10.52
N ASN A 73 8.37 -9.40 -10.79
CA ASN A 73 9.20 -10.49 -11.28
C ASN A 73 10.49 -10.69 -10.48
N ASN A 74 10.43 -10.42 -9.17
CA ASN A 74 11.62 -10.44 -8.33
C ASN A 74 12.19 -11.86 -8.30
N ARG A 75 13.48 -11.98 -8.62
CA ARG A 75 14.18 -13.25 -8.86
C ARG A 75 13.39 -14.18 -9.79
N VAL A 76 12.86 -13.66 -10.89
CA VAL A 76 12.10 -14.46 -11.87
C VAL A 76 10.86 -15.12 -11.24
N GLY A 77 10.25 -14.45 -10.26
CA GLY A 77 9.02 -14.90 -9.59
C GLY A 77 9.22 -15.99 -8.54
N VAL A 78 10.47 -16.36 -8.20
CA VAL A 78 10.74 -17.35 -7.14
C VAL A 78 11.11 -16.74 -5.79
N ALA A 79 11.11 -15.40 -5.69
CA ALA A 79 11.36 -14.70 -4.44
C ALA A 79 10.34 -15.12 -3.36
N LYS A 80 10.83 -15.46 -2.17
CA LYS A 80 9.99 -15.73 -1.00
C LYS A 80 9.38 -14.43 -0.51
N TRP A 81 8.11 -14.50 -0.14
CA TRP A 81 7.35 -13.35 0.31
C TRP A 81 6.44 -13.72 1.47
N ILE A 82 6.03 -12.69 2.21
CA ILE A 82 5.05 -12.77 3.28
C ILE A 82 4.02 -11.66 3.10
N ALA A 83 2.77 -11.96 3.46
CA ALA A 83 1.67 -11.00 3.42
C ALA A 83 0.92 -11.01 4.76
N PRO A 84 0.52 -9.83 5.27
CA PRO A 84 -0.31 -9.71 6.44
C PRO A 84 -1.77 -10.03 6.08
N LYS A 85 -2.60 -10.29 7.09
CA LYS A 85 -4.06 -10.34 6.93
C LYS A 85 -4.68 -8.95 7.00
N GLU A 86 -4.10 -8.06 7.79
CA GLU A 86 -4.58 -6.70 7.97
C GLU A 86 -3.50 -5.65 7.74
N TRP A 87 -3.94 -4.55 7.12
CA TRP A 87 -3.17 -3.32 7.00
C TRP A 87 -3.90 -2.17 7.69
N HIS A 88 -3.26 -1.58 8.69
CA HIS A 88 -3.79 -0.48 9.47
C HIS A 88 -3.21 0.83 8.98
N ILE A 89 -4.07 1.66 8.39
CA ILE A 89 -3.71 2.98 7.89
C ILE A 89 -4.22 4.01 8.88
N SER A 90 -3.32 4.82 9.43
CA SER A 90 -3.63 5.85 10.41
C SER A 90 -3.25 7.23 9.89
N PHE A 91 -4.09 8.22 10.18
CA PHE A 91 -3.81 9.63 9.88
C PHE A 91 -3.28 10.34 11.12
N SER A 92 -2.18 11.08 10.94
CA SER A 92 -1.54 11.89 11.97
C SER A 92 -1.80 13.38 11.76
N LYS A 93 -1.88 14.14 12.86
CA LYS A 93 -1.90 15.61 12.82
C LYS A 93 -0.54 16.22 12.45
N GLN A 94 0.55 15.46 12.58
CA GLN A 94 1.86 15.89 12.14
C GLN A 94 1.95 15.76 10.61
N SER A 95 1.96 16.89 9.90
CA SER A 95 1.83 16.92 8.44
C SER A 95 2.89 16.10 7.69
N GLU A 96 4.12 16.04 8.21
CA GLU A 96 5.26 15.34 7.62
C GLU A 96 5.38 13.88 8.05
N LYS A 97 4.51 13.40 8.94
CA LYS A 97 4.61 12.05 9.49
C LYS A 97 4.54 11.01 8.38
N TRP A 98 5.56 10.18 8.32
CA TRP A 98 5.58 8.92 7.61
C TRP A 98 6.17 7.89 8.55
N GLU A 99 5.49 6.77 8.71
CA GLU A 99 6.00 5.65 9.49
C GLU A 99 5.32 4.38 9.00
N PHE A 100 6.10 3.48 8.40
CA PHE A 100 5.61 2.16 8.03
C PHE A 100 6.31 1.12 8.90
N SER A 101 5.56 0.50 9.83
CA SER A 101 6.08 -0.50 10.73
C SER A 101 6.69 -1.68 9.99
N THR A 102 7.79 -2.22 10.53
CA THR A 102 8.41 -3.45 10.01
C THR A 102 7.66 -4.73 10.43
N GLY A 103 6.79 -4.65 11.44
CA GLY A 103 5.98 -5.77 11.93
C GLY A 103 4.98 -6.27 10.89
N LEU A 104 4.79 -7.60 10.83
CA LEU A 104 3.93 -8.24 9.84
C LEU A 104 2.44 -8.09 10.18
N GLU A 105 2.00 -8.44 11.39
CA GLU A 105 0.57 -8.57 11.70
C GLU A 105 0.17 -7.77 12.94
N PRO A 106 -0.63 -6.69 12.79
CA PRO A 106 -1.01 -6.04 11.54
C PRO A 106 0.15 -5.21 10.95
N ALA A 107 0.20 -5.09 9.62
CA ALA A 107 1.07 -4.11 8.99
C ALA A 107 0.50 -2.71 9.29
N THR A 108 1.34 -1.75 9.71
CA THR A 108 0.84 -0.43 10.12
C THR A 108 1.54 0.69 9.36
N LEU A 109 0.75 1.54 8.70
CA LEU A 109 1.21 2.78 8.07
C LEU A 109 0.56 3.98 8.77
N THR A 110 1.36 4.91 9.26
CA THR A 110 0.91 6.21 9.78
C THR A 110 1.37 7.33 8.88
N ILE A 111 0.43 8.15 8.39
CA ILE A 111 0.69 9.21 7.41
C ILE A 111 0.15 10.56 7.88
N GLY A 112 0.93 11.61 7.61
CA GLY A 112 0.53 13.00 7.72
C GLY A 112 -0.05 13.53 6.41
N LYS A 113 -0.58 14.76 6.47
CA LYS A 113 -1.23 15.42 5.32
C LYS A 113 -0.34 15.52 4.07
N ASN A 114 0.96 15.74 4.22
CA ASN A 114 1.85 15.98 3.07
C ASN A 114 1.93 14.75 2.15
N TRP A 115 1.83 13.55 2.73
CA TRP A 115 1.94 12.27 2.01
C TRP A 115 0.66 11.84 1.30
N LEU A 116 -0.48 12.49 1.57
CA LEU A 116 -1.76 12.11 0.94
C LEU A 116 -1.71 12.25 -0.59
N SER A 117 -1.04 13.29 -1.10
CA SER A 117 -0.93 13.54 -2.55
C SER A 117 -0.07 12.49 -3.25
N GLU A 118 1.06 12.13 -2.65
CA GLU A 118 2.00 11.14 -3.20
C GLU A 118 1.42 9.72 -3.18
N ILE A 119 0.73 9.32 -2.10
CA ILE A 119 0.06 8.02 -2.05
C ILE A 119 -1.08 7.97 -3.07
N ARG A 120 -1.85 9.06 -3.25
CA ARG A 120 -2.87 9.13 -4.30
C ARG A 120 -2.25 8.97 -5.69
N TRP A 121 -1.11 9.60 -5.93
CA TRP A 121 -0.38 9.46 -7.20
C TRP A 121 0.10 8.02 -7.42
N ALA A 122 0.64 7.36 -6.40
CA ALA A 122 0.99 5.94 -6.48
C ALA A 122 -0.20 5.02 -6.79
N ILE A 123 -1.35 5.25 -6.15
CA ILE A 123 -2.59 4.49 -6.43
C ILE A 123 -3.09 4.76 -7.86
N ASP A 124 -2.99 6.00 -8.34
CA ASP A 124 -3.31 6.34 -9.73
C ASP A 124 -2.36 5.63 -10.73
N GLY A 125 -1.08 5.53 -10.38
CA GLY A 125 -0.09 4.74 -11.12
C GLY A 125 -0.50 3.27 -11.26
N ILE A 126 -0.99 2.65 -10.19
CA ILE A 126 -1.50 1.26 -10.24
C ILE A 126 -2.61 1.12 -11.30
N MET A 127 -3.57 2.06 -11.32
CA MET A 127 -4.73 2.03 -12.24
C MET A 127 -4.33 2.29 -13.69
N THR A 128 -3.45 3.26 -13.92
CA THR A 128 -2.99 3.64 -15.26
C THR A 128 -2.00 2.63 -15.84
N GLY A 129 -1.46 1.74 -15.01
CA GLY A 129 -0.53 0.69 -15.39
C GLY A 129 0.94 1.08 -15.26
N GLU A 130 1.22 2.20 -14.59
CA GLU A 130 2.57 2.53 -14.14
C GLU A 130 3.02 1.55 -13.06
N SER A 131 4.30 1.19 -13.09
CA SER A 131 4.92 0.28 -12.11
C SER A 131 6.40 0.60 -11.99
N ASN A 132 7.04 0.14 -10.92
CA ASN A 132 8.47 0.31 -10.59
C ASN A 132 8.83 1.61 -9.86
N SER A 133 7.92 2.13 -9.03
CA SER A 133 8.22 3.28 -8.18
C SER A 133 7.69 3.05 -6.77
N TRP A 134 8.02 3.95 -5.86
CA TRP A 134 7.76 3.85 -4.44
C TRP A 134 7.39 5.22 -3.86
N VAL A 135 6.73 5.20 -2.70
CA VAL A 135 6.43 6.40 -1.90
C VAL A 135 6.99 6.19 -0.50
N GLY A 136 7.44 7.27 0.13
CA GLY A 136 7.89 7.26 1.52
C GLY A 136 9.26 7.87 1.72
N ILE A 137 9.81 7.68 2.92
CA ILE A 137 11.14 8.16 3.27
C ILE A 137 12.17 7.08 2.93
N ASN A 138 13.18 7.45 2.17
CA ASN A 138 14.32 6.60 1.84
C ASN A 138 15.60 7.15 2.50
N ASP A 139 15.64 7.10 3.84
CA ASP A 139 16.77 7.55 4.67
C ASP A 139 17.69 6.39 5.11
N GLY A 140 17.53 5.21 4.50
CA GLY A 140 18.25 3.99 4.87
C GLY A 140 17.60 3.16 5.98
N LYS A 141 16.46 3.59 6.54
CA LYS A 141 15.68 2.80 7.53
C LYS A 141 14.54 1.99 6.93
N GLU A 142 14.51 1.88 5.61
CA GLU A 142 13.64 0.94 4.91
C GLU A 142 12.13 1.14 5.26
N GLU A 143 11.57 2.31 4.93
CA GLU A 143 10.15 2.61 5.21
C GLU A 143 9.31 2.88 3.96
N VAL A 144 9.81 2.52 2.76
CA VAL A 144 9.12 2.82 1.50
C VAL A 144 7.98 1.83 1.21
N LEU A 145 7.00 2.30 0.46
CA LEU A 145 5.92 1.51 -0.11
C LEU A 145 6.07 1.48 -1.64
N TRP A 146 6.49 0.34 -2.17
CA TRP A 146 6.54 0.07 -3.61
C TRP A 146 5.13 -0.18 -4.14
N TYR A 147 4.82 0.36 -5.31
CA TYR A 147 3.54 0.11 -5.97
C TYR A 147 3.71 -0.52 -7.35
N TRP A 148 2.75 -1.39 -7.69
CA TRP A 148 2.79 -2.20 -8.90
C TRP A 148 1.42 -2.21 -9.57
N ARG A 149 1.42 -2.11 -10.89
CA ARG A 149 0.20 -2.31 -11.70
C ARG A 149 -0.46 -3.64 -11.37
N TYR A 150 -1.78 -3.66 -11.37
CA TYR A 150 -2.54 -4.89 -11.19
C TYR A 150 -2.53 -5.73 -12.48
N PRO A 151 -2.52 -7.09 -12.40
CA PRO A 151 -2.66 -7.93 -13.58
C PRO A 151 -3.96 -7.61 -14.33
N LYS A 152 -3.84 -7.30 -15.63
CA LYS A 152 -5.03 -7.20 -16.50
C LYS A 152 -5.44 -8.61 -16.89
N ALA A 153 -6.74 -8.87 -16.93
CA ALA A 153 -7.27 -10.13 -17.45
C ALA A 153 -6.68 -10.38 -18.86
N LYS A 154 -6.14 -11.58 -19.08
CA LYS A 154 -5.74 -12.00 -20.42
C LYS A 154 -7.01 -12.07 -21.27
N LYS A 155 -7.08 -11.24 -22.32
CA LYS A 155 -8.12 -11.33 -23.35
C LYS A 155 -7.94 -12.60 -24.17
#